data_AF-A0A8T7C8A1-F1
#
_entry.id   AF-A0A8T7C8A1-F1
#
_cell.length_a   1.000
_cell.length_b   1.000
_cell.length_c   1.000
_cell.angle_alpha   90.00
_cell.angle_beta   90.00
_cell.angle_gamma   90.00
#
_symmetry.space_group_name_H-M   'P 1'
#
loop_
_entity.id
_entity.type
_entity.pdbx_description
1 polymer ?
#
loop_
_entity_poly.entity_id
_entity_poly.type
_entity_poly.pdbx_seq_one_letter_code
_entity_poly.pdbx_strand_id
1 'polypeptide(L)'
;MSTASRGLIILLLALVLPVHAADHGDAPLVSIDPVADLADIYAFVNPNNPREVILAATFLPFATSSSQFSQAVLYRFHLQNTDPSSPELIITCRFPGGKKIHCSGGGIKVKGRVEQIIESGAVRLYAGLRDDPFFFDGAAFAQTVATLTPQFTDPGINSFAGANVLAIVMGIDASVLLASGEGSVLKYYVSTARRRPVDDGGDDDDDGNDDDDGDDDADDDDADDDDDDRDFRRASRAPAQLRGLRQIDRTGRPGITTALIDLLASTGLKDRYNQSADISMWSGLFEKEIAGNLAALDTLDGITGNNLLPPMVLASVLVDDRLIIDVRSPDCDAYLAVELGLPQCGGRTLERDVIDDTFGAVVGPGVSDFVDNDSAFLSTFPFLGEPN
;
A
#
# COMPACT_ATOMS: atom_id res chain seq x y z
N MET A 1 42.09 52.31 16.57
CA MET A 1 41.38 51.21 17.27
C MET A 1 40.08 50.98 16.53
N SER A 2 40.03 49.97 15.65
CA SER A 2 38.83 49.61 14.88
C SER A 2 38.60 48.12 15.12
N THR A 3 37.58 47.80 15.92
CA THR A 3 37.16 46.43 16.21
C THR A 3 36.06 46.05 15.23
N ALA A 4 36.43 45.34 14.16
CA ALA A 4 35.47 44.70 13.27
C ALA A 4 34.91 43.45 13.97
N SER A 5 33.64 43.52 14.38
CA SER A 5 32.88 42.37 14.88
C SER A 5 32.64 41.41 13.71
N ARG A 6 33.29 40.24 13.75
CA ARG A 6 33.00 39.14 12.83
C ARG A 6 31.77 38.41 13.34
N GLY A 7 30.60 38.70 12.74
CA GLY A 7 29.40 37.92 12.92
C GLY A 7 29.62 36.49 12.42
N LEU A 8 29.46 35.52 13.31
CA LEU A 8 29.42 34.11 12.99
C LEU A 8 28.07 33.82 12.31
N ILE A 9 28.09 33.61 10.99
CA ILE A 9 26.94 33.06 10.28
C ILE A 9 26.87 31.57 10.67
N ILE A 10 25.96 31.22 11.56
CA ILE A 10 25.58 29.83 11.80
C ILE A 10 24.68 29.44 10.63
N LEU A 11 25.26 28.73 9.67
CA LEU A 11 24.50 28.05 8.62
C LEU A 11 23.77 26.87 9.30
N LEU A 12 22.51 27.05 9.68
CA LEU A 12 21.65 25.93 10.05
C LEU A 12 21.45 25.09 8.79
N LEU A 13 22.19 24.00 8.68
CA LEU A 13 21.88 22.95 7.73
C LEU A 13 20.59 22.30 8.25
N ALA A 14 19.45 22.63 7.66
CA ALA A 14 18.22 21.90 7.92
C ALA A 14 18.48 20.44 7.52
N LEU A 15 18.55 19.56 8.51
CA LEU A 15 18.65 18.13 8.29
C LEU A 15 17.31 17.70 7.71
N VAL A 16 17.23 17.55 6.39
CA VAL A 16 16.06 16.96 5.72
C VAL A 16 16.08 15.48 6.05
N LEU A 17 15.36 15.12 7.11
CA LEU A 17 15.10 13.71 7.41
C LEU A 17 14.13 13.19 6.35
N PRO A 18 14.37 12.01 5.77
CA PRO A 18 13.37 11.36 4.92
C PRO A 18 12.08 11.19 5.74
N VAL A 19 10.98 11.71 5.19
CA VAL A 19 9.64 11.52 5.76
C VAL A 19 9.15 10.14 5.33
N HIS A 20 8.79 9.32 6.31
CA HIS A 20 8.20 8.01 6.08
C HIS A 20 6.84 7.95 6.79
N ALA A 21 5.78 7.54 6.10
CA ALA A 21 4.43 7.56 6.69
C ALA A 21 3.41 6.69 5.96
N ALA A 22 2.50 6.07 6.72
CA ALA A 22 1.36 5.29 6.21
C ALA A 22 1.70 4.15 5.21
N ASP A 23 2.96 3.70 5.23
CA ASP A 23 3.66 2.77 4.33
C ASP A 23 4.58 3.45 3.30
N HIS A 24 4.40 4.75 2.99
CA HIS A 24 5.30 5.56 2.15
C HIS A 24 6.75 5.52 2.64
N GLY A 25 7.55 4.60 2.10
CA GLY A 25 8.93 4.39 2.49
C GLY A 25 9.13 3.81 3.90
N ASP A 26 8.07 3.35 4.58
CA ASP A 26 8.11 3.09 6.03
C ASP A 26 9.06 1.92 6.41
N ALA A 27 9.21 0.93 5.53
CA ALA A 27 10.14 -0.17 5.74
C ALA A 27 11.56 0.09 5.19
N PRO A 28 12.62 -0.31 5.91
CA PRO A 28 13.98 -0.24 5.38
C PRO A 28 14.15 -0.92 4.00
N LEU A 29 13.45 -2.04 3.73
CA LEU A 29 13.55 -2.71 2.43
C LEU A 29 13.06 -1.91 1.24
N VAL A 30 12.05 -1.04 1.40
CA VAL A 30 11.53 -0.26 0.27
C VAL A 30 12.49 0.87 -0.13
N SER A 31 13.34 1.33 0.79
CA SER A 31 14.41 2.29 0.47
C SER A 31 15.44 1.75 -0.55
N ILE A 32 15.63 0.42 -0.59
CA ILE A 32 16.51 -0.26 -1.56
C ILE A 32 15.74 -0.85 -2.75
N ASP A 33 14.40 -0.78 -2.73
CA ASP A 33 13.50 -1.25 -3.78
C ASP A 33 12.26 -0.35 -3.94
N PRO A 34 12.44 0.93 -4.28
CA PRO A 34 11.36 1.92 -4.22
C PRO A 34 10.19 1.62 -5.17
N VAL A 35 10.42 0.80 -6.21
CA VAL A 35 9.35 0.41 -7.15
C VAL A 35 8.39 -0.65 -6.59
N ALA A 36 8.70 -1.21 -5.42
CA ALA A 36 7.84 -2.11 -4.66
C ALA A 36 7.22 -1.42 -3.42
N ASP A 37 7.54 -0.14 -3.19
CA ASP A 37 7.03 0.67 -2.10
C ASP A 37 5.52 0.90 -2.26
N LEU A 38 4.76 0.45 -1.27
CA LEU A 38 3.34 0.75 -1.11
C LEU A 38 3.21 2.10 -0.42
N ALA A 39 2.36 2.94 -0.99
CA ALA A 39 2.07 4.25 -0.42
C ALA A 39 0.90 4.11 0.57
N ASP A 40 -0.30 3.83 0.05
CA ASP A 40 -1.54 3.76 0.82
C ASP A 40 -2.60 2.89 0.12
N ILE A 41 -3.59 2.45 0.90
CA ILE A 41 -4.78 1.76 0.37
C ILE A 41 -6.10 2.40 0.81
N TYR A 42 -7.11 2.19 -0.03
CA TYR A 42 -8.46 2.71 0.11
C TYR A 42 -9.47 1.63 -0.25
N ALA A 43 -10.55 1.55 0.53
CA ALA A 43 -11.66 0.66 0.26
C ALA A 43 -12.97 1.31 0.66
N PHE A 44 -13.87 1.50 -0.29
CA PHE A 44 -15.16 2.13 -0.04
C PHE A 44 -16.21 1.64 -1.03
N VAL A 45 -17.49 1.73 -0.64
CA VAL A 45 -18.61 1.48 -1.55
C VAL A 45 -18.71 2.67 -2.52
N ASN A 46 -18.85 2.39 -3.82
CA ASN A 46 -18.92 3.45 -4.82
C ASN A 46 -20.13 4.36 -4.55
N PRO A 47 -19.93 5.68 -4.34
CA PRO A 47 -21.02 6.61 -4.03
C PRO A 47 -22.04 6.75 -5.16
N ASN A 48 -21.67 6.41 -6.40
CA ASN A 48 -22.53 6.46 -7.57
C ASN A 48 -23.19 5.11 -7.90
N ASN A 49 -22.74 4.01 -7.27
CA ASN A 49 -23.27 2.67 -7.50
C ASN A 49 -23.05 1.77 -6.27
N PRO A 50 -24.04 1.59 -5.39
CA PRO A 50 -23.88 0.86 -4.13
C PRO A 50 -23.65 -0.65 -4.31
N ARG A 51 -23.69 -1.18 -5.54
CA ARG A 51 -23.32 -2.56 -5.84
C ARG A 51 -21.84 -2.75 -6.13
N GLU A 52 -21.09 -1.67 -6.30
CA GLU A 52 -19.68 -1.72 -6.66
C GLU A 52 -18.82 -1.28 -5.47
N VAL A 53 -17.78 -2.05 -5.18
CA VAL A 53 -16.75 -1.73 -4.20
C VAL A 53 -15.53 -1.20 -4.93
N ILE A 54 -14.99 -0.09 -4.47
CA ILE A 54 -13.75 0.49 -4.95
C ILE A 54 -12.62 0.03 -4.05
N LEU A 55 -11.60 -0.59 -4.63
CA LEU A 55 -10.34 -0.94 -4.00
C LEU A 55 -9.24 -0.17 -4.72
N ALA A 56 -8.53 0.70 -4.01
CA ALA A 56 -7.40 1.43 -4.57
C ALA A 56 -6.16 1.16 -3.72
N ALA A 57 -5.03 1.06 -4.41
CA ALA A 57 -3.71 1.02 -3.81
C ALA A 57 -2.79 1.96 -4.58
N THR A 58 -1.95 2.65 -3.85
CA THR A 58 -0.96 3.58 -4.38
C THR A 58 0.43 3.02 -4.12
N PHE A 59 1.36 3.34 -5.01
CA PHE A 59 2.70 2.78 -5.04
C PHE A 59 3.68 3.85 -5.51
N LEU A 60 4.95 3.67 -5.17
CA LEU A 60 6.03 4.57 -5.57
C LEU A 60 5.68 6.04 -5.23
N PRO A 61 5.73 6.41 -3.94
CA PRO A 61 5.64 7.80 -3.48
C PRO A 61 6.46 8.77 -4.34
N PHE A 62 5.97 10.00 -4.50
CA PHE A 62 6.63 11.06 -5.27
C PHE A 62 6.95 10.65 -6.73
N ALA A 63 6.04 9.90 -7.34
CA ALA A 63 6.11 9.52 -8.74
C ALA A 63 6.14 10.75 -9.66
N THR A 64 6.70 10.58 -10.85
CA THR A 64 6.75 11.64 -11.88
C THR A 64 6.11 11.14 -13.16
N SER A 65 5.95 12.02 -14.15
CA SER A 65 5.50 11.63 -15.50
C SER A 65 6.40 10.60 -16.20
N SER A 66 7.62 10.37 -15.68
CA SER A 66 8.55 9.35 -16.18
C SER A 66 8.48 8.02 -15.43
N SER A 67 7.81 7.99 -14.27
CA SER A 67 7.66 6.80 -13.43
C SER A 67 6.83 5.72 -14.12
N GLN A 68 7.17 4.47 -13.87
CA GLN A 68 6.51 3.30 -14.45
C GLN A 68 6.39 2.19 -13.41
N PHE A 69 5.30 1.43 -13.47
CA PHE A 69 5.18 0.18 -12.72
C PHE A 69 6.27 -0.82 -13.13
N SER A 70 6.82 -1.52 -12.14
CA SER A 70 7.91 -2.46 -12.37
C SER A 70 7.40 -3.78 -12.96
N GLN A 71 8.11 -4.29 -13.97
CA GLN A 71 7.84 -5.61 -14.56
C GLN A 71 8.26 -6.76 -13.63
N ALA A 72 9.06 -6.45 -12.61
CA ALA A 72 9.60 -7.40 -11.65
C ALA A 72 8.83 -7.44 -10.31
N VAL A 73 7.75 -6.67 -10.19
CA VAL A 73 6.91 -6.60 -8.98
C VAL A 73 5.53 -7.20 -9.28
N LEU A 74 5.03 -7.97 -8.33
CA LEU A 74 3.66 -8.46 -8.26
C LEU A 74 2.91 -7.55 -7.29
N TYR A 75 1.84 -6.93 -7.77
CA TYR A 75 0.97 -6.06 -6.98
C TYR A 75 -0.26 -6.87 -6.59
N ARG A 76 -0.47 -7.17 -5.31
CA ARG A 76 -1.47 -8.14 -4.86
C ARG A 76 -2.49 -7.51 -3.94
N PHE A 77 -3.75 -7.62 -4.34
CA PHE A 77 -4.91 -7.21 -3.56
C PHE A 77 -5.48 -8.44 -2.90
N HIS A 78 -5.50 -8.44 -1.58
CA HIS A 78 -5.93 -9.57 -0.77
C HIS A 78 -7.29 -9.26 -0.16
N LEU A 79 -8.25 -10.13 -0.40
CA LEU A 79 -9.61 -10.02 0.10
C LEU A 79 -9.99 -11.30 0.81
N GLN A 80 -10.65 -11.18 1.97
CA GLN A 80 -11.21 -12.34 2.65
C GLN A 80 -12.56 -11.97 3.24
N ASN A 81 -13.58 -12.80 3.02
CA ASN A 81 -14.83 -12.65 3.77
C ASN A 81 -14.58 -12.91 5.26
N THR A 82 -15.30 -12.21 6.14
CA THR A 82 -15.22 -12.47 7.59
C THR A 82 -15.84 -13.78 8.03
N ASP A 83 -16.59 -14.47 7.14
CA ASP A 83 -16.98 -15.86 7.38
C ASP A 83 -15.73 -16.75 7.53
N PRO A 84 -15.58 -17.49 8.65
CA PRO A 84 -14.39 -18.29 8.93
C PRO A 84 -14.06 -19.35 7.87
N SER A 85 -15.05 -19.78 7.08
CA SER A 85 -14.89 -20.80 6.05
C SER A 85 -14.46 -20.25 4.69
N SER A 86 -14.50 -18.93 4.52
CA SER A 86 -14.20 -18.29 3.24
C SER A 86 -12.70 -18.24 2.95
N PRO A 87 -12.26 -18.77 1.79
CA PRO A 87 -10.87 -18.68 1.40
C PRO A 87 -10.47 -17.23 1.09
N GLU A 88 -9.18 -16.94 1.22
CA GLU A 88 -8.63 -15.68 0.74
C GLU A 88 -8.65 -15.63 -0.79
N LEU A 89 -9.16 -14.52 -1.32
CA LEU A 89 -9.13 -14.16 -2.72
C LEU A 89 -7.96 -13.19 -2.95
N ILE A 90 -7.06 -13.56 -3.86
CA ILE A 90 -5.89 -12.73 -4.21
C ILE A 90 -5.97 -12.33 -5.67
N ILE A 91 -6.13 -11.03 -5.94
CA ILE A 91 -6.03 -10.47 -7.29
C ILE A 91 -4.60 -9.97 -7.48
N THR A 92 -3.87 -10.58 -8.41
CA THR A 92 -2.49 -10.18 -8.72
C THR A 92 -2.46 -9.38 -10.02
N CYS A 93 -2.01 -8.13 -9.95
CA CYS A 93 -1.72 -7.27 -11.09
C CYS A 93 -0.22 -7.32 -11.45
N ARG A 94 0.06 -7.38 -12.76
CA ARG A 94 1.40 -7.45 -13.35
C ARG A 94 1.51 -6.52 -14.55
N PHE A 95 2.73 -6.07 -14.82
CA PHE A 95 3.03 -5.16 -15.92
C PHE A 95 4.06 -5.82 -16.86
N PRO A 96 3.64 -6.46 -17.96
CA PRO A 96 4.55 -7.18 -18.86
C PRO A 96 5.33 -6.25 -19.81
N GLY A 97 5.41 -4.95 -19.51
CA GLY A 97 6.01 -3.93 -20.39
C GLY A 97 5.03 -3.33 -21.41
N GLY A 98 5.49 -2.35 -22.18
CA GLY A 98 4.71 -1.70 -23.24
C GLY A 98 3.44 -0.96 -22.78
N LYS A 99 3.45 -0.43 -21.55
CA LYS A 99 2.30 0.20 -20.87
C LYS A 99 1.08 -0.73 -20.78
N LYS A 100 1.28 -2.02 -20.56
CA LYS A 100 0.21 -3.01 -20.37
C LYS A 100 0.03 -3.34 -18.88
N ILE A 101 -1.19 -3.66 -18.48
CA ILE A 101 -1.53 -4.21 -17.16
C ILE A 101 -2.36 -5.48 -17.34
N HIS A 102 -1.99 -6.55 -16.62
CA HIS A 102 -2.74 -7.79 -16.53
C HIS A 102 -3.05 -8.08 -15.05
N CYS A 103 -4.33 -8.11 -14.68
CA CYS A 103 -4.78 -8.49 -13.33
C CYS A 103 -5.56 -9.81 -13.39
N SER A 104 -5.23 -10.73 -12.49
CA SER A 104 -5.91 -12.04 -12.43
C SER A 104 -5.95 -12.62 -11.02
N GLY A 105 -7.02 -13.36 -10.70
CA GLY A 105 -7.21 -14.06 -9.44
C GLY A 105 -8.66 -13.95 -8.97
N GLY A 106 -9.14 -14.90 -8.16
CA GLY A 106 -10.52 -14.83 -7.66
C GLY A 106 -11.61 -14.88 -8.74
N GLY A 107 -11.35 -15.56 -9.85
CA GLY A 107 -12.24 -15.55 -11.02
C GLY A 107 -12.14 -14.30 -11.90
N ILE A 108 -11.42 -13.26 -11.46
CA ILE A 108 -11.18 -12.04 -12.23
C ILE A 108 -10.02 -12.27 -13.21
N LYS A 109 -10.20 -11.84 -14.46
CA LYS A 109 -9.17 -11.74 -15.49
C LYS A 109 -9.40 -10.47 -16.30
N VAL A 110 -8.51 -9.48 -16.16
CA VAL A 110 -8.60 -8.17 -16.84
C VAL A 110 -7.25 -7.83 -17.45
N LYS A 111 -7.25 -7.38 -18.70
CA LYS A 111 -6.05 -6.92 -19.41
C LYS A 111 -6.35 -5.58 -20.07
N GLY A 112 -5.38 -4.69 -20.08
CA GLY A 112 -5.52 -3.42 -20.79
C GLY A 112 -4.25 -2.59 -20.74
N ARG A 113 -4.41 -1.26 -20.83
CA ARG A 113 -3.29 -0.32 -20.89
C ARG A 113 -3.27 0.58 -19.66
N VAL A 114 -2.06 0.93 -19.24
CA VAL A 114 -1.82 1.98 -18.24
C VAL A 114 -2.31 3.32 -18.81
N GLU A 115 -2.82 4.20 -17.95
CA GLU A 115 -3.49 5.47 -18.27
C GLU A 115 -4.83 5.32 -19.02
N GLN A 116 -5.49 4.17 -18.91
CA GLN A 116 -6.81 3.94 -19.49
C GLN A 116 -7.75 3.29 -18.48
N ILE A 117 -9.03 3.68 -18.53
CA ILE A 117 -10.09 2.95 -17.82
C ILE A 117 -10.41 1.71 -18.66
N ILE A 118 -10.33 0.56 -18.03
CA ILE A 118 -10.56 -0.76 -18.63
C ILE A 118 -11.84 -1.31 -18.01
N GLU A 119 -12.82 -1.65 -18.84
CA GLU A 119 -14.06 -2.31 -18.40
C GLU A 119 -14.06 -3.77 -18.86
N SER A 120 -14.32 -4.70 -17.95
CA SER A 120 -14.33 -6.14 -18.23
C SER A 120 -15.37 -6.83 -17.35
N GLY A 121 -16.60 -6.96 -17.89
CA GLY A 121 -17.72 -7.55 -17.17
C GLY A 121 -18.06 -6.78 -15.90
N ALA A 122 -17.96 -7.44 -14.75
CA ALA A 122 -18.25 -6.89 -13.43
C ALA A 122 -17.05 -6.17 -12.77
N VAL A 123 -16.00 -5.89 -13.55
CA VAL A 123 -14.77 -5.25 -13.07
C VAL A 123 -14.42 -4.05 -13.94
N ARG A 124 -14.07 -2.94 -13.31
CA ARG A 124 -13.39 -1.79 -13.90
C ARG A 124 -12.01 -1.66 -13.29
N LEU A 125 -11.02 -1.32 -14.11
CA LEU A 125 -9.62 -1.21 -13.71
C LEU A 125 -9.02 0.06 -14.28
N TYR A 126 -8.27 0.77 -13.47
CA TYR A 126 -7.37 1.84 -13.89
C TYR A 126 -6.01 1.61 -13.24
N ALA A 127 -4.94 1.88 -13.99
CA ALA A 127 -3.61 1.98 -13.42
C ALA A 127 -2.86 3.13 -14.09
N GLY A 128 -2.20 3.99 -13.33
CA GLY A 128 -1.51 5.17 -13.86
C GLY A 128 -1.08 6.16 -12.79
N LEU A 129 -0.49 7.26 -13.23
CA LEU A 129 -0.09 8.36 -12.38
C LEU A 129 -1.32 9.12 -11.87
N ARG A 130 -1.35 9.41 -10.57
CA ARG A 130 -2.38 10.19 -9.91
C ARG A 130 -1.78 11.12 -8.87
N ASP A 131 -2.52 12.18 -8.57
CA ASP A 131 -2.31 12.98 -7.36
C ASP A 131 -2.34 12.06 -6.14
N ASP A 132 -1.51 12.37 -5.14
CA ASP A 132 -1.40 11.59 -3.93
C ASP A 132 -2.52 11.98 -2.94
N PRO A 133 -3.53 11.11 -2.71
CA PRO A 133 -4.62 11.42 -1.79
C PRO A 133 -4.20 11.47 -0.32
N PHE A 134 -2.99 11.01 0.03
CA PHE A 134 -2.53 10.98 1.41
C PHE A 134 -1.94 12.32 1.83
N PHE A 135 -2.26 12.74 3.06
CA PHE A 135 -1.83 13.99 3.63
C PHE A 135 -1.45 13.77 5.09
N PHE A 136 -0.31 14.35 5.48
CA PHE A 136 0.25 14.16 6.81
C PHE A 136 1.39 15.13 7.10
N ASP A 137 1.47 15.66 8.32
CA ASP A 137 2.68 16.33 8.82
C ASP A 137 3.71 15.32 9.37
N GLY A 138 4.34 14.60 8.45
CA GLY A 138 5.35 13.61 8.79
C GLY A 138 6.61 14.19 9.44
N ALA A 139 6.93 15.46 9.19
CA ALA A 139 8.05 16.14 9.84
C ALA A 139 7.75 16.43 11.32
N ALA A 140 6.57 16.96 11.62
CA ALA A 140 6.12 17.18 13.00
C ALA A 140 5.93 15.85 13.74
N PHE A 141 5.43 14.80 13.08
CA PHE A 141 5.37 13.46 13.66
C PHE A 141 6.75 12.93 14.03
N ALA A 142 7.71 12.97 13.11
CA ALA A 142 9.07 12.49 13.37
C ALA A 142 9.72 13.23 14.56
N GLN A 143 9.50 14.55 14.67
CA GLN A 143 9.99 15.32 15.81
C GLN A 143 9.23 14.99 17.10
N THR A 144 7.93 14.72 17.02
CA THR A 144 7.12 14.28 18.17
C THR A 144 7.64 12.96 18.72
N VAL A 145 7.93 11.98 17.86
CA VAL A 145 8.53 10.70 18.26
C VAL A 145 9.93 10.91 18.84
N ALA A 146 10.77 11.73 18.22
CA ALA A 146 12.14 11.98 18.66
C ALA A 146 12.23 12.70 20.02
N THR A 147 11.26 13.55 20.34
CA THR A 147 11.24 14.37 21.56
C THR A 147 10.29 13.85 22.64
N LEU A 148 9.40 12.92 22.28
CA LEU A 148 8.26 12.48 23.10
C LEU A 148 7.37 13.64 23.56
N THR A 149 7.26 14.68 22.73
CA THR A 149 6.43 15.86 22.99
C THR A 149 5.75 16.31 21.70
N PRO A 150 4.45 16.62 21.69
CA PRO A 150 3.75 17.05 20.47
C PRO A 150 4.43 18.24 19.78
N GLN A 151 4.65 18.13 18.46
CA GLN A 151 5.30 19.18 17.64
C GLN A 151 4.41 19.73 16.52
N PHE A 152 3.16 19.27 16.40
CA PHE A 152 2.23 19.74 15.38
C PHE A 152 1.85 21.22 15.58
N THR A 153 1.65 21.93 14.48
CA THR A 153 1.18 23.33 14.44
C THR A 153 -0.19 23.40 13.77
N ASP A 154 -0.93 24.49 13.99
CA ASP A 154 -2.19 24.77 13.31
C ASP A 154 -2.06 26.06 12.46
N PRO A 155 -2.08 25.97 11.12
CA PRO A 155 -2.19 24.73 10.33
C PRO A 155 -0.89 23.90 10.36
N GLY A 156 -1.03 22.60 10.10
CA GLY A 156 0.07 21.67 9.89
C GLY A 156 0.69 21.82 8.49
N ILE A 157 1.75 21.05 8.21
CA ILE A 157 2.41 21.05 6.90
C ILE A 157 2.23 19.69 6.23
N ASN A 158 1.43 19.62 5.15
CA ASN A 158 1.33 18.40 4.36
C ASN A 158 2.69 18.08 3.70
N SER A 159 3.30 16.97 4.10
CA SER A 159 4.57 16.47 3.54
C SER A 159 4.42 15.93 2.11
N PHE A 160 3.19 15.65 1.68
CA PHE A 160 2.85 15.08 0.38
C PHE A 160 2.16 16.10 -0.54
N ALA A 161 2.08 17.37 -0.15
CA ALA A 161 1.44 18.40 -0.96
C ALA A 161 2.06 18.49 -2.37
N GLY A 162 1.20 18.37 -3.39
CA GLY A 162 1.61 18.36 -4.80
C GLY A 162 2.44 17.14 -5.22
N ALA A 163 2.53 16.10 -4.40
CA ALA A 163 3.15 14.84 -4.77
C ALA A 163 2.24 14.06 -5.74
N ASN A 164 2.82 13.07 -6.41
CA ASN A 164 2.06 12.11 -7.20
C ASN A 164 2.45 10.70 -6.77
N VAL A 165 1.59 9.75 -7.09
CA VAL A 165 1.78 8.30 -6.87
C VAL A 165 1.41 7.52 -8.12
N LEU A 166 1.88 6.28 -8.22
CA LEU A 166 1.33 5.32 -9.16
C LEU A 166 0.15 4.60 -8.49
N ALA A 167 -1.05 4.74 -9.04
CA ALA A 167 -2.26 4.14 -8.49
C ALA A 167 -2.71 2.92 -9.31
N ILE A 168 -3.22 1.89 -8.64
CA ILE A 168 -4.05 0.83 -9.22
C ILE A 168 -5.41 0.89 -8.53
N VAL A 169 -6.47 1.06 -9.31
CA VAL A 169 -7.84 1.23 -8.82
C VAL A 169 -8.72 0.18 -9.48
N MET A 170 -9.47 -0.56 -8.68
CA MET A 170 -10.43 -1.55 -9.13
C MET A 170 -11.83 -1.22 -8.61
N GLY A 171 -12.79 -1.11 -9.52
CA GLY A 171 -14.21 -1.17 -9.19
C GLY A 171 -14.71 -2.57 -9.45
N ILE A 172 -15.24 -3.25 -8.44
CA ILE A 172 -15.67 -4.65 -8.54
C ILE A 172 -17.10 -4.74 -8.03
N ASP A 173 -18.01 -5.34 -8.81
CA ASP A 173 -19.34 -5.66 -8.32
C ASP A 173 -19.23 -6.58 -7.09
N ALA A 174 -19.90 -6.21 -6.00
CA ALA A 174 -19.85 -6.93 -4.73
C ALA A 174 -20.21 -8.42 -4.89
N SER A 175 -21.06 -8.78 -5.86
CA SER A 175 -21.42 -10.17 -6.15
C SER A 175 -20.24 -11.04 -6.63
N VAL A 176 -19.16 -10.44 -7.14
CA VAL A 176 -17.92 -11.15 -7.51
C VAL A 176 -17.06 -11.42 -6.28
N LEU A 177 -17.15 -10.56 -5.26
CA LEU A 177 -16.37 -10.64 -4.03
C LEU A 177 -17.03 -11.50 -2.95
N LEU A 178 -18.35 -11.73 -3.06
CA LEU A 178 -19.14 -12.49 -2.11
C LEU A 178 -19.60 -13.80 -2.74
N ALA A 179 -19.20 -14.95 -2.19
CA ALA A 179 -19.76 -16.22 -2.64
C ALA A 179 -21.21 -16.38 -2.18
N SER A 180 -21.98 -17.24 -2.86
CA SER A 180 -23.39 -17.46 -2.55
C SER A 180 -23.58 -17.95 -1.10
N GLY A 181 -24.24 -17.13 -0.28
CA GLY A 181 -24.54 -17.43 1.12
C GLY A 181 -23.52 -16.87 2.12
N GLU A 182 -22.43 -16.24 1.67
CA GLU A 182 -21.48 -15.56 2.55
C GLU A 182 -22.05 -14.26 3.13
N GLY A 183 -21.42 -13.81 4.22
CA GLY A 183 -21.63 -12.47 4.77
C GLY A 183 -21.19 -11.37 3.79
N SER A 184 -21.47 -10.13 4.14
CA SER A 184 -21.19 -8.93 3.32
C SER A 184 -19.93 -8.18 3.75
N VAL A 185 -19.24 -8.69 4.78
CA VAL A 185 -18.11 -8.01 5.38
C VAL A 185 -16.83 -8.64 4.86
N LEU A 186 -15.98 -7.82 4.25
CA LEU A 186 -14.70 -8.18 3.68
C LEU A 186 -13.56 -7.57 4.49
N LYS A 187 -12.45 -8.30 4.57
CA LYS A 187 -11.15 -7.81 5.03
C LYS A 187 -10.26 -7.58 3.82
N TYR A 188 -9.54 -6.46 3.79
CA TYR A 188 -8.74 -6.02 2.65
C TYR A 188 -7.36 -5.52 3.08
N TYR A 189 -6.32 -5.98 2.40
CA TYR A 189 -4.97 -5.42 2.46
C TYR A 189 -4.26 -5.62 1.12
N VAL A 190 -3.12 -4.98 0.95
CA VAL A 190 -2.30 -5.09 -0.27
C VAL A 190 -0.89 -5.48 0.09
N SER A 191 -0.26 -6.26 -0.78
CA SER A 191 1.16 -6.58 -0.68
C SER A 191 1.88 -6.42 -2.01
N THR A 192 3.18 -6.16 -1.93
CA THR A 192 4.08 -6.23 -3.09
C THR A 192 5.09 -7.36 -2.91
N ALA A 193 5.44 -7.98 -4.03
CA ALA A 193 6.26 -9.17 -4.04
C ALA A 193 7.17 -9.17 -5.26
N ARG A 194 8.43 -9.61 -5.12
CA ARG A 194 9.25 -9.86 -6.31
C ARG A 194 8.71 -11.02 -7.12
N ARG A 195 8.61 -10.81 -8.43
CA ARG A 195 8.48 -11.91 -9.37
C ARG A 195 9.78 -12.71 -9.31
N ARG A 196 9.68 -14.02 -9.09
CA ARG A 196 10.85 -14.90 -9.30
C ARG A 196 11.30 -14.73 -10.76
N PRO A 197 12.61 -14.67 -11.04
CA PRO A 197 13.09 -14.95 -12.38
C PRO A 197 12.49 -16.31 -12.75
N VAL A 198 11.57 -16.30 -13.71
CA VAL A 198 11.07 -17.54 -14.31
C VAL A 198 12.23 -18.00 -15.18
N ASP A 199 12.73 -19.21 -14.97
CA ASP A 199 13.54 -19.87 -16.00
C ASP A 199 12.67 -19.86 -17.26
N ASP A 200 13.12 -19.15 -18.27
CA ASP A 200 12.46 -18.95 -19.57
C ASP A 200 12.39 -20.31 -20.29
N GLY A 201 11.50 -21.17 -19.83
CA GLY A 201 10.98 -22.31 -20.59
C GLY A 201 9.71 -21.83 -21.26
N GLY A 202 9.77 -21.67 -22.58
CA GLY A 202 8.65 -21.23 -23.40
C GLY A 202 7.47 -22.17 -23.27
N ASP A 203 6.44 -21.72 -22.58
CA ASP A 203 5.08 -22.18 -22.80
C ASP A 203 4.41 -21.11 -23.67
N ASP A 204 4.79 -21.11 -24.96
CA ASP A 204 3.88 -20.65 -25.99
C ASP A 204 2.80 -21.74 -26.07
N ASP A 205 1.63 -21.44 -25.51
CA ASP A 205 0.38 -22.14 -25.79
C ASP A 205 0.07 -21.93 -27.30
N ASP A 206 0.75 -22.70 -28.16
CA ASP A 206 0.38 -22.88 -29.56
C ASP A 206 -0.35 -24.21 -29.68
N ASP A 207 -1.68 -24.12 -29.72
CA ASP A 207 -2.59 -25.20 -30.10
C ASP A 207 -2.35 -25.55 -31.58
N GLY A 208 -1.27 -26.28 -31.84
CA GLY A 208 -0.87 -26.81 -33.14
C GLY A 208 -0.90 -28.33 -33.13
N ASN A 209 -2.08 -28.88 -33.39
CA ASN A 209 -2.25 -30.27 -33.80
C ASN A 209 -1.48 -30.50 -35.11
N ASP A 210 -0.45 -31.34 -35.11
CA ASP A 210 -0.08 -32.16 -36.27
C ASP A 210 0.79 -33.35 -35.83
N ASP A 211 0.28 -34.53 -36.14
CA ASP A 211 0.99 -35.80 -36.19
C ASP A 211 2.06 -35.72 -37.30
N ASP A 212 3.33 -36.08 -37.06
CA ASP A 212 4.11 -36.83 -38.05
C ASP A 212 5.40 -37.43 -37.48
N ASP A 213 5.74 -38.57 -38.08
CA ASP A 213 6.75 -39.55 -37.71
C ASP A 213 8.22 -39.13 -37.97
N GLY A 214 9.16 -39.81 -37.29
CA GLY A 214 10.32 -40.41 -37.98
C GLY A 214 11.70 -39.73 -37.90
N ASP A 215 12.63 -40.48 -37.28
CA ASP A 215 14.01 -40.77 -37.69
C ASP A 215 15.09 -39.67 -37.89
N ASP A 216 16.15 -39.85 -37.10
CA ASP A 216 17.60 -39.93 -37.42
C ASP A 216 18.39 -38.79 -38.10
N ASP A 217 19.64 -38.74 -37.59
CA ASP A 217 20.89 -38.29 -38.20
C ASP A 217 21.48 -36.90 -37.90
N ALA A 218 22.81 -36.93 -37.91
CA ALA A 218 23.77 -36.11 -37.21
C ALA A 218 24.36 -34.97 -38.06
N ASP A 219 25.11 -34.12 -37.35
CA ASP A 219 26.22 -33.24 -37.77
C ASP A 219 25.97 -32.23 -38.89
N ASP A 220 26.08 -30.94 -38.56
CA ASP A 220 27.03 -30.06 -39.25
C ASP A 220 27.30 -28.78 -38.44
N ASP A 221 28.59 -28.49 -38.29
CA ASP A 221 29.13 -27.20 -37.88
C ASP A 221 28.85 -26.16 -38.97
N ASP A 222 28.36 -24.97 -38.61
CA ASP A 222 28.76 -23.75 -39.32
C ASP A 222 28.54 -22.51 -38.46
N ALA A 223 29.51 -21.62 -38.60
CA ALA A 223 29.80 -20.47 -37.75
C ALA A 223 28.98 -19.23 -38.10
N ASP A 224 29.07 -18.28 -37.18
CA ASP A 224 28.89 -16.83 -37.35
C ASP A 224 27.48 -16.37 -37.73
N ASP A 225 26.75 -15.83 -36.75
CA ASP A 225 26.12 -14.51 -36.91
C ASP A 225 25.69 -13.93 -35.53
N ASP A 226 26.09 -12.67 -35.36
CA ASP A 226 25.49 -11.63 -34.51
C ASP A 226 25.55 -11.74 -32.97
N ASP A 227 26.70 -11.27 -32.47
CA ASP A 227 26.82 -10.53 -31.21
C ASP A 227 25.82 -9.34 -31.17
N ASP A 228 24.66 -9.50 -30.53
CA ASP A 228 23.93 -8.37 -29.91
C ASP A 228 23.02 -8.75 -28.71
N ASP A 229 22.79 -10.04 -28.41
CA ASP A 229 21.86 -10.45 -27.35
C ASP A 229 22.48 -10.64 -25.94
N ARG A 230 23.75 -10.29 -25.75
CA ARG A 230 24.44 -10.52 -24.47
C ARG A 230 24.35 -9.35 -23.48
N ASP A 231 23.86 -8.17 -23.88
CA ASP A 231 23.84 -7.00 -22.99
C ASP A 231 22.53 -6.88 -22.17
N PHE A 232 21.43 -7.51 -22.59
CA PHE A 232 20.18 -7.52 -21.81
C PHE A 232 20.18 -8.48 -20.61
N ARG A 233 21.08 -9.49 -20.60
CA ARG A 233 21.15 -10.48 -19.50
C ARG A 233 21.87 -9.95 -18.24
N ARG A 234 22.40 -8.73 -18.26
CA ARG A 234 23.14 -8.13 -17.13
C ARG A 234 22.30 -7.24 -16.23
N ALA A 235 21.08 -6.87 -16.64
CA ALA A 235 20.21 -5.94 -15.92
C ALA A 235 19.04 -6.62 -15.20
N SER A 236 19.30 -7.60 -14.31
CA SER A 236 18.36 -7.94 -13.21
C SER A 236 18.98 -8.94 -12.22
N ARG A 237 19.98 -8.52 -11.44
CA ARG A 237 20.24 -9.18 -10.17
C ARG A 237 19.80 -8.23 -9.07
N ALA A 238 18.65 -8.50 -8.48
CA ALA A 238 18.20 -7.82 -7.28
C ALA A 238 19.35 -7.80 -6.24
N PRO A 239 19.51 -6.70 -5.48
CA PRO A 239 20.41 -6.63 -4.33
C PRO A 239 20.35 -7.91 -3.50
N ALA A 240 21.48 -8.33 -2.92
CA ALA A 240 21.56 -9.59 -2.17
C ALA A 240 20.48 -9.70 -1.07
N GLN A 241 20.14 -8.56 -0.46
CA GLN A 241 19.10 -8.39 0.56
C GLN A 241 17.68 -8.74 0.06
N LEU A 242 17.42 -8.62 -1.24
CA LEU A 242 16.10 -8.91 -1.84
C LEU A 242 15.98 -10.33 -2.38
N ARG A 243 17.09 -11.10 -2.41
CA ARG A 243 17.09 -12.43 -3.03
C ARG A 243 16.33 -13.43 -2.16
N GLY A 244 15.35 -14.11 -2.75
CA GLY A 244 14.55 -15.12 -2.08
C GLY A 244 13.34 -14.57 -1.31
N LEU A 245 13.22 -13.25 -1.18
CA LEU A 245 12.03 -12.62 -0.59
C LEU A 245 10.82 -12.86 -1.50
N ARG A 246 9.73 -13.34 -0.91
CA ARG A 246 8.46 -13.55 -1.61
C ARG A 246 7.51 -12.36 -1.50
N GLN A 247 7.64 -11.58 -0.44
CA GLN A 247 6.89 -10.36 -0.14
C GLN A 247 7.91 -9.33 0.33
N ILE A 248 7.79 -8.10 -0.16
CA ILE A 248 8.64 -6.98 0.22
C ILE A 248 7.86 -6.11 1.18
N ASP A 249 6.65 -5.76 0.76
CA ASP A 249 5.84 -4.76 1.42
C ASP A 249 4.40 -5.21 1.62
N ARG A 250 3.74 -4.66 2.64
CA ARG A 250 2.29 -4.79 2.82
C ARG A 250 1.73 -3.63 3.62
N THR A 251 0.52 -3.22 3.27
CA THR A 251 -0.27 -2.27 4.04
C THR A 251 -1.72 -2.73 4.12
N GLY A 252 -2.31 -2.55 5.30
CA GLY A 252 -3.73 -2.71 5.54
C GLY A 252 -4.33 -1.42 6.05
N ARG A 253 -4.33 -1.25 7.38
CA ARG A 253 -4.80 -0.05 8.03
C ARG A 253 -3.70 1.02 7.95
N PRO A 254 -3.96 2.16 7.29
CA PRO A 254 -2.98 3.22 7.16
C PRO A 254 -2.54 3.75 8.53
N GLY A 255 -1.27 4.17 8.61
CA GLY A 255 -0.67 4.70 9.82
C GLY A 255 -0.33 3.66 10.90
N ILE A 256 -0.79 2.40 10.83
CA ILE A 256 -0.50 1.38 11.86
C ILE A 256 0.99 1.02 11.89
N THR A 257 1.60 0.71 10.74
CA THR A 257 3.04 0.39 10.71
C THR A 257 3.86 1.59 11.19
N THR A 258 3.52 2.80 10.76
CA THR A 258 4.19 4.06 11.14
C THR A 258 4.07 4.35 12.64
N ALA A 259 2.86 4.27 13.20
CA ALA A 259 2.59 4.68 14.57
C ALA A 259 2.84 3.58 15.61
N LEU A 260 2.74 2.29 15.25
CA LEU A 260 2.64 1.21 16.24
C LEU A 260 3.69 0.10 16.07
N ILE A 261 4.51 0.12 15.02
CA ILE A 261 5.58 -0.86 14.80
C ILE A 261 6.93 -0.17 14.75
N ASP A 262 7.83 -0.54 15.68
CA ASP A 262 9.18 0.04 15.75
C ASP A 262 9.11 1.59 15.89
N LEU A 263 8.14 2.08 16.67
CA LEU A 263 7.92 3.52 16.88
C LEU A 263 9.06 4.16 17.67
N LEU A 264 9.43 3.53 18.79
CA LEU A 264 10.40 4.06 19.76
C LEU A 264 11.78 3.42 19.66
N ALA A 265 11.93 2.44 18.76
CA ALA A 265 13.15 1.69 18.55
C ALA A 265 13.32 1.35 17.06
N SER A 266 14.55 1.04 16.64
CA SER A 266 14.85 0.56 15.28
C SER A 266 15.38 -0.86 15.38
N THR A 267 14.48 -1.81 15.61
CA THR A 267 14.78 -3.23 15.82
C THR A 267 14.73 -4.06 14.53
N GLY A 268 14.27 -3.46 13.42
CA GLY A 268 14.02 -4.16 12.15
C GLY A 268 12.67 -4.86 12.15
N LEU A 269 11.77 -4.49 13.07
CA LEU A 269 10.45 -5.10 13.17
C LEU A 269 9.54 -4.67 12.02
N LYS A 270 9.73 -3.46 11.46
CA LYS A 270 9.00 -3.00 10.26
C LYS A 270 9.21 -3.92 9.05
N ASP A 271 10.46 -4.27 8.72
CA ASP A 271 10.73 -5.23 7.64
C ASP A 271 10.08 -6.60 7.91
N ARG A 272 10.12 -7.08 9.16
CA ARG A 272 9.45 -8.34 9.54
C ARG A 272 7.94 -8.23 9.44
N TYR A 273 7.36 -7.09 9.79
CA TYR A 273 5.94 -6.81 9.65
C TYR A 273 5.53 -6.85 8.19
N ASN A 274 6.25 -6.13 7.33
CA ASN A 274 5.97 -6.00 5.91
C ASN A 274 6.17 -7.31 5.13
N GLN A 275 7.10 -8.16 5.57
CA GLN A 275 7.31 -9.51 5.00
C GLN A 275 6.35 -10.60 5.53
N SER A 276 5.56 -10.31 6.57
CA SER A 276 4.72 -11.31 7.23
C SER A 276 3.48 -11.65 6.38
N ALA A 277 3.59 -12.67 5.53
CA ALA A 277 2.49 -13.13 4.68
C ALA A 277 1.50 -14.08 5.37
N ASP A 278 1.86 -14.66 6.52
CA ASP A 278 0.98 -15.57 7.27
C ASP A 278 0.20 -14.80 8.34
N ILE A 279 -1.06 -14.48 8.02
CA ILE A 279 -1.98 -13.73 8.88
C ILE A 279 -2.16 -14.40 10.24
N SER A 280 -2.13 -15.74 10.30
CA SER A 280 -2.31 -16.48 11.55
C SER A 280 -1.22 -16.21 12.58
N MET A 281 -0.06 -15.71 12.12
CA MET A 281 1.09 -15.41 12.96
C MET A 281 1.10 -13.95 13.46
N TRP A 282 0.29 -13.05 12.88
CA TRP A 282 0.39 -11.61 13.15
C TRP A 282 0.20 -11.25 14.63
N SER A 283 -0.85 -11.77 15.28
CA SER A 283 -1.10 -11.55 16.71
C SER A 283 0.10 -11.98 17.56
N GLY A 284 0.59 -13.21 17.36
CA GLY A 284 1.74 -13.73 18.10
C GLY A 284 3.05 -12.98 17.87
N LEU A 285 3.19 -12.28 16.74
CA LEU A 285 4.41 -11.55 16.37
C LEU A 285 4.37 -10.08 16.79
N PHE A 286 3.23 -9.40 16.70
CA PHE A 286 3.16 -7.94 16.74
C PHE A 286 2.23 -7.36 17.80
N GLU A 287 1.26 -8.14 18.33
CA GLU A 287 0.25 -7.58 19.24
C GLU A 287 0.86 -6.95 20.48
N LYS A 288 1.90 -7.59 21.05
CA LYS A 288 2.60 -7.07 22.23
C LYS A 288 3.35 -5.76 21.96
N GLU A 289 3.92 -5.61 20.77
CA GLU A 289 4.59 -4.36 20.36
C GLU A 289 3.56 -3.25 20.23
N ILE A 290 2.49 -3.50 19.47
CA ILE A 290 1.37 -2.57 19.26
C ILE A 290 0.80 -2.13 20.61
N ALA A 291 0.53 -3.09 21.50
CA ALA A 291 0.09 -2.86 22.86
C ALA A 291 1.01 -1.93 23.67
N GLY A 292 2.33 -2.13 23.57
CA GLY A 292 3.33 -1.30 24.26
C GLY A 292 3.35 0.13 23.73
N ASN A 293 3.32 0.29 22.41
CA ASN A 293 3.32 1.61 21.75
C ASN A 293 2.01 2.36 22.00
N LEU A 294 0.85 1.68 21.96
CA LEU A 294 -0.44 2.28 22.33
C LEU A 294 -0.44 2.81 23.77
N ALA A 295 0.10 2.05 24.72
CA ALA A 295 0.19 2.49 26.11
C ALA A 295 1.14 3.70 26.30
N ALA A 296 2.14 3.87 25.43
CA ALA A 296 3.00 5.05 25.43
C ALA A 296 2.27 6.26 24.83
N LEU A 297 1.56 6.07 23.70
CA LEU A 297 0.81 7.11 22.99
C LEU A 297 -0.36 7.66 23.80
N ASP A 298 -1.03 6.83 24.62
CA ASP A 298 -2.08 7.23 25.59
C ASP A 298 -1.62 8.28 26.63
N THR A 299 -0.32 8.58 26.71
CA THR A 299 0.19 9.60 27.63
C THR A 299 0.50 10.93 26.95
N LEU A 300 0.44 10.98 25.61
CA LEU A 300 1.01 12.06 24.82
C LEU A 300 0.22 13.37 24.90
N ASP A 301 -1.10 13.30 25.11
CA ASP A 301 -1.97 14.47 25.34
C ASP A 301 -2.04 14.88 26.84
N GLY A 302 -1.36 14.13 27.71
CA GLY A 302 -1.38 14.31 29.16
C GLY A 302 -2.59 13.71 29.87
N ILE A 303 -3.45 12.94 29.19
CA ILE A 303 -4.64 12.31 29.75
C ILE A 303 -4.60 10.80 29.48
N THR A 304 -4.31 9.99 30.50
CA THR A 304 -4.30 8.54 30.37
C THR A 304 -5.71 7.94 30.37
N GLY A 305 -5.95 6.99 29.47
CA GLY A 305 -7.16 6.16 29.43
C GLY A 305 -8.34 6.81 28.70
N ASN A 306 -8.08 7.81 27.86
CA ASN A 306 -9.08 8.46 27.00
C ASN A 306 -8.99 8.03 25.53
N ASN A 307 -8.13 7.06 25.19
CA ASN A 307 -8.15 6.39 23.89
C ASN A 307 -9.54 5.83 23.54
N LEU A 308 -9.77 5.57 22.25
CA LEU A 308 -11.01 4.97 21.74
C LEU A 308 -11.37 3.64 22.42
N LEU A 309 -10.36 2.81 22.70
CA LEU A 309 -10.46 1.54 23.42
C LEU A 309 -9.23 1.37 24.33
N PRO A 310 -9.33 0.59 25.42
CA PRO A 310 -8.17 0.28 26.24
C PRO A 310 -7.02 -0.29 25.39
N PRO A 311 -5.75 0.09 25.61
CA PRO A 311 -4.63 -0.26 24.71
C PRO A 311 -4.53 -1.75 24.32
N MET A 312 -4.81 -2.69 25.22
CA MET A 312 -4.76 -4.13 24.90
C MET A 312 -5.92 -4.57 24.00
N VAL A 313 -7.10 -4.00 24.22
CA VAL A 313 -8.27 -4.29 23.39
C VAL A 313 -8.04 -3.70 22.00
N LEU A 314 -7.55 -2.46 21.93
CA LEU A 314 -7.24 -1.83 20.65
C LEU A 314 -6.12 -2.57 19.91
N ALA A 315 -5.08 -3.04 20.62
CA ALA A 315 -4.03 -3.87 20.02
C ALA A 315 -4.60 -5.15 19.39
N SER A 316 -5.53 -5.83 20.05
CA SER A 316 -6.17 -7.04 19.51
C SER A 316 -7.00 -6.76 18.24
N VAL A 317 -7.51 -5.53 18.09
CA VAL A 317 -8.24 -5.09 16.89
C VAL A 317 -7.27 -4.73 15.77
N LEU A 318 -6.22 -3.94 16.08
CA LEU A 318 -5.29 -3.38 15.10
C LEU A 318 -4.23 -4.37 14.62
N VAL A 319 -3.93 -5.43 15.39
CA VAL A 319 -2.97 -6.45 14.95
C VAL A 319 -3.45 -7.25 13.75
N ASP A 320 -4.77 -7.35 13.57
CA ASP A 320 -5.35 -7.71 12.28
C ASP A 320 -5.35 -6.48 11.38
N ASP A 321 -4.21 -6.26 10.74
CA ASP A 321 -3.91 -5.14 9.86
C ASP A 321 -4.54 -5.31 8.48
N ARG A 322 -5.87 -5.38 8.47
CA ARG A 322 -6.68 -5.38 7.26
C ARG A 322 -7.80 -4.39 7.47
N LEU A 323 -8.06 -3.54 6.47
CA LEU A 323 -9.28 -2.74 6.44
C LEU A 323 -10.48 -3.68 6.42
N ILE A 324 -11.52 -3.36 7.20
CA ILE A 324 -12.76 -4.12 7.22
C ILE A 324 -13.86 -3.28 6.61
N ILE A 325 -14.56 -3.83 5.62
CA ILE A 325 -15.63 -3.15 4.89
C ILE A 325 -16.92 -3.98 4.82
N ASP A 326 -18.06 -3.42 5.23
CA ASP A 326 -19.40 -3.96 4.95
C ASP A 326 -19.92 -3.36 3.65
N VAL A 327 -19.95 -4.18 2.59
CA VAL A 327 -20.26 -3.74 1.23
C VAL A 327 -21.73 -3.43 1.00
N ARG A 328 -22.61 -3.58 2.00
CA ARG A 328 -24.02 -3.18 1.93
C ARG A 328 -24.26 -1.73 2.34
N SER A 329 -23.33 -1.15 3.09
CA SER A 329 -23.47 0.21 3.60
C SER A 329 -22.82 1.20 2.65
N PRO A 330 -23.56 2.17 2.10
CA PRO A 330 -22.97 3.19 1.22
C PRO A 330 -22.17 4.24 2.00
N ASP A 331 -22.45 4.41 3.29
CA ASP A 331 -21.80 5.43 4.13
C ASP A 331 -20.48 4.89 4.69
N CYS A 332 -19.35 5.44 4.25
CA CYS A 332 -18.00 4.99 4.58
C CYS A 332 -17.22 6.03 5.39
N ASP A 333 -17.86 6.61 6.41
CA ASP A 333 -17.38 7.80 7.10
C ASP A 333 -17.06 7.58 8.59
N ALA A 334 -16.72 6.35 8.98
CA ALA A 334 -16.24 6.07 10.34
C ALA A 334 -15.05 5.11 10.37
N TYR A 335 -13.99 5.54 11.06
CA TYR A 335 -12.83 4.73 11.41
C TYR A 335 -13.26 3.59 12.34
N LEU A 336 -12.80 2.38 12.05
CA LEU A 336 -13.15 1.15 12.78
C LEU A 336 -14.67 0.90 12.89
N ALA A 337 -15.47 1.39 11.94
CA ALA A 337 -16.93 1.30 12.03
C ALA A 337 -17.44 -0.13 12.25
N VAL A 338 -16.94 -1.08 11.46
CA VAL A 338 -17.40 -2.47 11.51
C VAL A 338 -16.96 -3.13 12.81
N GLU A 339 -15.74 -2.85 13.24
CA GLU A 339 -15.10 -3.33 14.46
C GLU A 339 -15.83 -2.84 15.72
N LEU A 340 -16.35 -1.61 15.67
CA LEU A 340 -17.12 -0.98 16.74
C LEU A 340 -18.63 -1.25 16.64
N GLY A 341 -19.09 -1.96 15.60
CA GLY A 341 -20.51 -2.26 15.39
C GLY A 341 -21.35 -1.05 14.99
N LEU A 342 -20.74 -0.02 14.41
CA LEU A 342 -21.42 1.13 13.84
C LEU A 342 -22.11 0.74 12.52
N PRO A 343 -23.30 1.30 12.21
CA PRO A 343 -24.03 0.99 10.98
C PRO A 343 -23.46 1.75 9.77
N GLN A 344 -22.17 1.57 9.50
CA GLN A 344 -21.44 2.19 8.39
C GLN A 344 -20.55 1.14 7.71
N CYS A 345 -20.05 1.47 6.53
CA CYS A 345 -19.30 0.56 5.67
C CYS A 345 -17.92 0.25 6.27
N GLY A 346 -17.35 1.12 7.10
CA GLY A 346 -15.95 1.01 7.51
C GLY A 346 -15.04 1.38 6.34
N GLY A 347 -14.00 0.58 6.10
CA GLY A 347 -13.01 0.86 5.06
C GLY A 347 -12.33 2.21 5.23
N ARG A 348 -12.00 2.84 4.10
CA ARG A 348 -11.40 4.19 4.02
C ARG A 348 -11.69 4.81 2.66
N THR A 349 -12.28 6.00 2.65
CA THR A 349 -12.43 6.86 1.46
C THR A 349 -11.19 7.70 1.22
N LEU A 350 -11.04 8.28 0.02
CA LEU A 350 -9.91 9.14 -0.34
C LEU A 350 -9.85 10.44 0.49
N GLU A 351 -11.00 11.01 0.80
CA GLU A 351 -11.13 12.26 1.56
C GLU A 351 -10.86 12.10 3.05
N ARG A 352 -10.79 10.85 3.56
CA ARG A 352 -10.73 10.59 4.98
C ARG A 352 -9.35 10.90 5.54
N ASP A 353 -9.33 11.78 6.54
CA ASP A 353 -8.17 12.04 7.36
C ASP A 353 -7.90 10.88 8.32
N VAL A 354 -7.19 9.89 7.79
CA VAL A 354 -6.85 8.69 8.53
C VAL A 354 -5.84 8.96 9.64
N ILE A 355 -5.07 10.06 9.56
CA ILE A 355 -4.10 10.42 10.59
C ILE A 355 -4.84 10.96 11.79
N ASP A 356 -5.76 11.91 11.60
CA ASP A 356 -6.60 12.43 12.68
C ASP A 356 -7.47 11.33 13.30
N ASP A 357 -8.03 10.43 12.48
CA ASP A 357 -8.74 9.26 12.99
C ASP A 357 -7.84 8.37 13.86
N THR A 358 -6.63 8.09 13.39
CA THR A 358 -5.68 7.21 14.07
C THR A 358 -5.19 7.85 15.36
N PHE A 359 -4.80 9.13 15.34
CA PHE A 359 -4.41 9.89 16.54
C PHE A 359 -5.56 10.02 17.52
N GLY A 360 -6.76 10.31 17.03
CA GLY A 360 -8.00 10.28 17.81
C GLY A 360 -8.19 8.96 18.55
N ALA A 361 -7.89 7.85 17.88
CA ALA A 361 -8.04 6.51 18.43
C ALA A 361 -6.94 6.12 19.43
N VAL A 362 -5.67 6.45 19.13
CA VAL A 362 -4.49 5.95 19.86
C VAL A 362 -3.87 6.92 20.85
N VAL A 363 -4.21 8.21 20.76
CA VAL A 363 -3.81 9.25 21.71
C VAL A 363 -5.03 9.70 22.49
N GLY A 364 -6.04 10.24 21.81
CA GLY A 364 -7.25 10.72 22.47
C GLY A 364 -8.11 11.60 21.56
N PRO A 365 -9.38 11.83 21.92
CA PRO A 365 -10.32 12.55 21.07
C PRO A 365 -9.88 14.00 20.78
N GLY A 366 -9.93 14.39 19.51
CA GLY A 366 -9.61 15.75 19.06
C GLY A 366 -8.12 16.03 18.87
N VAL A 367 -7.25 15.03 19.00
CA VAL A 367 -5.86 15.12 18.56
C VAL A 367 -5.84 15.12 17.03
N SER A 368 -5.09 16.06 16.47
CA SER A 368 -5.00 16.30 15.03
C SER A 368 -3.57 16.66 14.63
N ASP A 369 -3.19 16.34 13.40
CA ASP A 369 -1.97 16.89 12.78
C ASP A 369 -2.20 18.27 12.12
N PHE A 370 -3.46 18.72 12.09
CA PHE A 370 -3.97 19.96 11.51
C PHE A 370 -3.67 20.12 10.01
N VAL A 371 -3.61 19.01 9.28
CA VAL A 371 -3.39 19.01 7.84
C VAL A 371 -4.70 18.75 7.10
N ASP A 372 -5.08 19.69 6.23
CA ASP A 372 -6.20 19.47 5.31
C ASP A 372 -5.74 18.75 4.04
N ASN A 373 -6.64 17.94 3.46
CA ASN A 373 -6.42 17.31 2.16
C ASN A 373 -6.37 18.37 1.04
N ASP A 374 -5.30 18.37 0.23
CA ASP A 374 -5.12 19.28 -0.90
C ASP A 374 -5.53 18.69 -2.26
N SER A 375 -5.90 17.41 -2.32
CA SER A 375 -6.29 16.74 -3.54
C SER A 375 -7.65 17.17 -4.07
N ALA A 376 -7.75 17.27 -5.39
CA ALA A 376 -9.02 17.50 -6.10
C ALA A 376 -9.57 16.20 -6.70
N PHE A 377 -10.42 15.50 -5.95
CA PHE A 377 -10.96 14.20 -6.36
C PHE A 377 -11.96 14.27 -7.52
N LEU A 378 -11.97 13.20 -8.32
CA LEU A 378 -12.94 13.01 -9.38
C LEU A 378 -14.24 12.45 -8.80
N SER A 379 -15.38 12.94 -9.28
CA SER A 379 -16.71 12.41 -8.89
C SER A 379 -17.04 11.05 -9.52
N THR A 380 -16.21 10.57 -10.45
CA THR A 380 -16.36 9.29 -11.13
C THR A 380 -15.07 8.50 -11.10
N PHE A 381 -15.17 7.19 -11.31
CA PHE A 381 -14.02 6.30 -11.45
C PHE A 381 -12.94 6.89 -12.37
N PRO A 382 -11.65 6.91 -11.98
CA PRO A 382 -11.05 6.19 -10.84
C PRO A 382 -11.07 6.92 -9.49
N PHE A 383 -11.82 8.03 -9.35
CA PHE A 383 -11.99 8.86 -8.14
C PHE A 383 -10.75 9.66 -7.68
N LEU A 384 -9.53 9.12 -7.83
CA LEU A 384 -8.30 9.85 -7.52
C LEU A 384 -8.12 11.07 -8.44
N GLY A 385 -7.53 12.13 -7.90
CA GLY A 385 -7.24 13.38 -8.61
C GLY A 385 -6.27 13.18 -9.79
N GLU A 386 -6.35 14.07 -10.78
CA GLU A 386 -5.41 14.09 -11.89
C GLU A 386 -4.00 14.50 -11.42
N PRO A 387 -2.92 14.01 -12.05
CA PRO A 387 -1.55 14.32 -11.63
C PRO A 387 -1.26 15.83 -11.54
N ASN A 388 -0.45 16.20 -10.53
CA ASN A 388 0.09 17.55 -10.31
C ASN A 388 1.14 17.98 -11.34
#